data_AF-A0A2N1QQF0-F1
#
_entry.id   AF-A0A2N1QQF0-F1
#
_cell.length_a   1.000
_cell.length_b   1.000
_cell.length_c   1.000
_cell.angle_alpha   90.00
_cell.angle_beta   90.00
_cell.angle_gamma   90.00
#
_symmetry.space_group_name_H-M   'P 1'
#
loop_
_entity.id
_entity.type
_entity.pdbx_description
1 polymer ?
#
loop_
_entity_poly.entity_id
_entity_poly.type
_entity_poly.pdbx_seq_one_letter_code
_entity_poly.pdbx_strand_id
1 'polypeptide(L)'
;MEQTEGDLSPVVPLPDDYASYEGFYGSDVGIYRIEFEVESSSLHQYACNGASLELKLTAQHRGNGIFEDDSGVRLALRTMLGTPGVLMINKNYSQANLRMTRLPELHDAPLHAFSEGTWLPENLSSSDLIMLPFHTAFWDALPSYLVVTWESSIPYAITSASSTSMVLPAVRDQMTVRLAADNRLMLGAYRCIKTDDIAPLINGERIEAGVGTSSVWRSMQSHGMLSCEIPPGGRIIVLGSDYANTYDSLYADSPPSSLDVDGGYVAFIADAPVVFQPSL
;
A
#
# COMPACT_ATOMS: atom_id res chain seq x y z
N MET A 1 20.19 -34.09 41.90
CA MET A 1 20.86 -34.26 40.60
C MET A 1 19.75 -34.23 39.55
N GLU A 2 19.16 -33.07 39.25
CA GLU A 2 19.78 -31.82 38.78
C GLU A 2 20.47 -31.99 37.43
N GLN A 3 19.83 -31.36 36.44
CA GLN A 3 20.28 -30.91 35.12
C GLN A 3 21.10 -31.88 34.25
N THR A 4 20.46 -32.37 33.18
CA THR A 4 21.19 -32.63 31.92
C THR A 4 20.96 -31.43 31.01
N GLU A 5 22.06 -30.78 30.69
CA GLU A 5 22.21 -29.67 29.78
C GLU A 5 21.41 -29.92 28.50
N GLY A 6 20.50 -29.00 28.19
CA GLY A 6 20.01 -28.86 26.84
C GLY A 6 21.21 -28.57 25.96
N ASP A 7 21.46 -29.46 25.00
CA ASP A 7 22.51 -29.38 24.00
C ASP A 7 22.33 -28.06 23.23
N LEU A 8 22.94 -26.99 23.72
CA LEU A 8 22.98 -25.69 23.05
C LEU A 8 23.79 -25.92 21.78
N SER A 9 23.08 -26.10 20.66
CA SER A 9 23.69 -26.14 19.33
C SER A 9 24.71 -25.00 19.22
N PRO A 10 25.94 -25.27 18.73
CA PRO A 10 26.98 -24.26 18.73
C PRO A 10 26.52 -23.01 17.99
N VAL A 11 26.67 -21.85 18.63
CA VAL A 11 26.37 -20.55 18.02
C VAL A 11 27.27 -20.38 16.80
N VAL A 12 26.66 -20.29 15.62
CA VAL A 12 27.40 -20.07 14.38
C VAL A 12 27.60 -18.56 14.23
N PRO A 13 28.85 -18.05 14.20
CA PRO A 13 29.10 -16.62 14.12
C PRO A 13 28.51 -16.04 12.84
N LEU A 14 28.10 -14.76 12.88
CA LEU A 14 27.63 -14.05 11.69
C LEU A 14 28.67 -14.13 10.55
N PRO A 15 28.22 -14.21 9.28
CA PRO A 15 29.11 -14.18 8.14
C PRO A 15 29.82 -12.82 8.03
N ASP A 16 31.06 -12.78 7.55
CA ASP A 16 31.90 -11.56 7.54
C ASP A 16 31.25 -10.35 6.83
N ASP A 17 30.31 -10.59 5.91
CA ASP A 17 29.61 -9.57 5.13
C ASP A 17 28.24 -9.16 5.72
N TYR A 18 27.89 -9.61 6.92
CA TYR A 18 26.56 -9.38 7.53
C TYR A 18 26.16 -7.89 7.55
N ALA A 19 27.11 -6.99 7.84
CA ALA A 19 26.86 -5.56 7.95
C ALA A 19 26.37 -4.94 6.62
N SER A 20 26.72 -5.54 5.47
CA SER A 20 26.22 -5.08 4.16
C SER A 20 24.71 -5.32 3.98
N TYR A 21 24.11 -6.19 4.80
CA TYR A 21 22.70 -6.50 4.80
C TYR A 21 21.90 -5.71 5.84
N GLU A 22 22.53 -4.89 6.69
CA GLU A 22 21.80 -4.01 7.60
C GLU A 22 21.13 -2.85 6.86
N GLY A 23 19.96 -2.42 7.34
CA GLY A 23 19.22 -1.25 6.85
C GLY A 23 17.84 -1.56 6.33
N PHE A 24 17.28 -0.67 5.50
CA PHE A 24 15.90 -0.79 5.01
C PHE A 24 15.76 -1.71 3.79
N TYR A 25 14.64 -2.40 3.75
CA TYR A 25 14.23 -3.36 2.71
C TYR A 25 12.78 -3.11 2.33
N GLY A 26 12.48 -3.19 1.03
CA GLY A 26 11.13 -3.07 0.52
C GLY A 26 10.58 -4.41 0.07
N SER A 27 9.30 -4.65 0.34
CA SER A 27 8.56 -5.81 -0.13
C SER A 27 7.25 -5.41 -0.81
N ASP A 28 6.46 -6.42 -1.19
CA ASP A 28 5.07 -6.29 -1.65
C ASP A 28 4.04 -6.06 -0.54
N VAL A 29 4.46 -6.04 0.71
CA VAL A 29 3.56 -5.86 1.87
C VAL A 29 4.03 -4.81 2.86
N GLY A 30 5.20 -4.19 2.63
CA GLY A 30 5.76 -3.28 3.61
C GLY A 30 7.18 -2.83 3.35
N ILE A 31 7.64 -1.99 4.27
CA ILE A 31 9.05 -1.66 4.46
C ILE A 31 9.50 -2.36 5.74
N TYR A 32 10.67 -2.99 5.69
CA TYR A 32 11.29 -3.65 6.82
C TYR A 32 12.67 -3.08 7.07
N ARG A 33 13.15 -3.17 8.30
CA ARG A 33 14.53 -2.89 8.67
C ARG A 33 15.18 -4.16 9.21
N ILE A 34 16.37 -4.45 8.72
CA ILE A 34 17.19 -5.58 9.15
C ILE A 34 18.36 -5.06 9.96
N GLU A 35 18.57 -5.68 11.12
CA GLU A 35 19.68 -5.41 12.04
C GLU A 35 20.23 -6.74 12.56
N PHE A 36 21.50 -6.77 12.95
CA PHE A 36 22.10 -7.97 13.55
C PHE A 36 22.55 -7.73 14.99
N GLU A 37 22.34 -8.74 15.82
CA GLU A 37 22.90 -8.81 17.17
C GLU A 37 24.12 -9.73 17.15
N VAL A 38 25.32 -9.15 17.29
CA VAL A 38 26.59 -9.85 17.09
C VAL A 38 26.81 -10.90 18.17
N GLU A 39 26.49 -10.59 19.43
CA GLU A 39 26.75 -11.49 20.57
C GLU A 39 25.96 -12.80 20.46
N SER A 40 24.73 -12.71 19.96
CA SER A 40 23.85 -13.86 19.78
C SER A 40 23.89 -14.45 18.36
N SER A 41 24.54 -13.78 17.41
CA SER A 41 24.48 -14.11 15.98
C SER A 41 23.05 -14.16 15.43
N SER A 42 22.20 -13.24 15.88
CA SER A 42 20.80 -13.14 15.48
C SER A 42 20.58 -12.07 14.41
N LEU A 43 19.62 -12.32 13.52
CA LEU A 43 18.97 -11.32 12.68
C LEU A 43 17.69 -10.86 13.35
N HIS A 44 17.49 -9.55 13.41
CA HIS A 44 16.21 -8.92 13.76
C HIS A 44 15.60 -8.25 12.54
N GLN A 45 14.31 -8.54 12.32
CA GLN A 45 13.52 -7.89 11.28
C GLN A 45 12.41 -7.07 11.92
N TYR A 46 12.40 -5.77 11.62
CA TYR A 46 11.39 -4.84 12.10
C TYR A 46 10.47 -4.43 10.96
N ALA A 47 9.16 -4.50 11.14
CA ALA A 47 8.22 -3.80 10.26
C ALA A 47 8.27 -2.32 10.57
N CYS A 48 8.28 -1.49 9.52
CA CYS A 48 8.29 -0.04 9.63
C CYS A 48 6.91 0.50 9.27
N ASN A 49 6.44 1.53 9.97
CA ASN A 49 5.17 2.22 9.67
C ASN A 49 5.33 3.75 9.68
N GLY A 50 6.45 4.26 9.20
CA GLY A 50 6.76 5.70 9.10
C GLY A 50 7.24 6.33 10.40
N ALA A 51 6.66 5.95 11.54
CA ALA A 51 7.01 6.53 12.85
C ALA A 51 7.58 5.52 13.86
N SER A 52 7.39 4.21 13.65
CA SER A 52 7.81 3.18 14.59
C SER A 52 8.42 1.96 13.90
N LEU A 53 9.24 1.25 14.69
CA LEU A 53 9.82 -0.05 14.36
C LEU A 53 9.17 -1.08 15.27
N GLU A 54 8.51 -2.07 14.66
CA GLU A 54 7.91 -3.18 15.40
C GLU A 54 8.67 -4.46 15.07
N LEU A 55 9.28 -5.10 16.08
CA LEU A 55 9.99 -6.37 15.88
C LEU A 55 9.01 -7.43 15.41
N LYS A 56 9.25 -8.01 14.23
CA LYS A 56 8.42 -9.07 13.64
C LYS A 56 9.06 -10.44 13.71
N LEU A 57 10.38 -10.51 13.67
CA LEU A 57 11.11 -11.76 13.62
C LEU A 57 12.50 -11.60 14.22
N THR A 58 12.87 -12.60 15.02
CA THR A 58 14.24 -12.88 15.44
C THR A 58 14.61 -14.24 14.89
N ALA A 59 15.71 -14.34 14.16
CA ALA A 59 16.18 -15.59 13.57
C ALA A 59 17.66 -15.79 13.84
N GLN A 60 18.03 -17.00 14.23
CA GLN A 60 19.40 -17.37 14.59
C GLN A 60 20.20 -17.84 13.38
N HIS A 61 21.46 -17.44 13.31
CA HIS A 61 22.34 -17.89 12.24
C HIS A 61 22.60 -19.40 12.34
N ARG A 62 22.38 -20.11 11.23
CA ARG A 62 22.61 -21.56 11.07
C ARG A 62 23.77 -21.89 10.13
N GLY A 63 24.55 -20.89 9.72
CA GLY A 63 25.65 -21.02 8.77
C GLY A 63 25.26 -20.70 7.33
N ASN A 64 26.29 -20.42 6.50
CA ASN A 64 26.14 -20.07 5.09
C ASN A 64 25.16 -18.89 4.84
N GLY A 65 25.07 -17.94 5.77
CA GLY A 65 24.16 -16.79 5.68
C GLY A 65 22.68 -17.20 5.69
N ILE A 66 22.34 -18.32 6.32
CA ILE A 66 20.98 -18.79 6.56
C ILE A 66 20.63 -18.50 8.02
N PHE A 67 19.47 -17.89 8.25
CA PHE A 67 18.91 -17.58 9.55
C PHE A 67 17.60 -18.34 9.73
N GLU A 68 17.35 -18.88 10.92
CA GLU A 68 16.14 -19.65 11.23
C GLU A 68 15.47 -19.13 12.51
N ASP A 69 14.17 -18.86 12.44
CA ASP A 69 13.37 -18.50 13.62
C ASP A 69 12.89 -19.74 14.40
N ASP A 70 12.31 -19.52 15.58
CA ASP A 70 11.80 -20.59 16.44
C ASP A 70 10.62 -21.38 15.80
N SER A 71 9.99 -20.83 14.76
CA SER A 71 8.91 -21.48 14.02
C SER A 71 9.43 -22.36 12.86
N GLY A 72 10.74 -22.34 12.61
CA GLY A 72 11.40 -23.04 11.52
C GLY A 72 11.35 -22.30 10.18
N VAL A 73 10.95 -21.03 10.15
CA VAL A 73 11.06 -20.18 8.96
C VAL A 73 12.54 -19.86 8.74
N ARG A 74 13.02 -20.11 7.52
CA ARG A 74 14.40 -19.83 7.14
C ARG A 74 14.49 -18.67 6.17
N LEU A 75 15.40 -17.76 6.48
CA LEU A 75 15.78 -16.63 5.65
C LEU A 75 17.21 -16.83 5.15
N ALA A 76 17.48 -16.49 3.90
CA ALA A 76 18.84 -16.43 3.37
C ALA A 76 19.11 -15.03 2.83
N LEU A 77 20.24 -14.46 3.24
CA LEU A 77 20.70 -13.15 2.78
C LEU A 77 21.62 -13.34 1.58
N ARG A 78 21.25 -12.78 0.43
CA ARG A 78 22.03 -12.93 -0.80
C ARG A 78 22.02 -11.64 -1.60
N THR A 79 23.17 -11.27 -2.13
CA THR A 79 23.26 -10.21 -3.14
C THR A 79 22.93 -10.79 -4.51
N MET A 80 21.90 -10.25 -5.16
CA MET A 80 21.45 -10.66 -6.49
C MET A 80 21.53 -9.46 -7.42
N LEU A 81 22.26 -9.59 -8.54
CA LEU A 81 22.47 -8.50 -9.50
C LEU A 81 22.99 -7.19 -8.86
N GLY A 82 23.80 -7.30 -7.81
CA GLY A 82 24.35 -6.15 -7.07
C GLY A 82 23.45 -5.59 -5.97
N THR A 83 22.23 -6.11 -5.80
CA THR A 83 21.30 -5.66 -4.75
C THR A 83 21.18 -6.72 -3.65
N PRO A 84 21.48 -6.39 -2.38
CA PRO A 84 21.20 -7.27 -1.27
C PRO A 84 19.71 -7.59 -1.18
N GLY A 85 19.37 -8.86 -0.98
CA GLY A 85 17.99 -9.32 -0.88
C GLY A 85 17.85 -10.43 0.14
N VAL A 86 16.61 -10.60 0.62
CA VAL A 86 16.25 -11.67 1.54
C VAL A 86 15.38 -12.67 0.81
N LEU A 87 15.86 -13.90 0.80
CA LEU A 87 15.15 -15.06 0.30
C LEU A 87 14.46 -15.75 1.46
N MET A 88 13.18 -16.06 1.31
CA MET A 88 12.47 -16.94 2.24
C MET A 88 12.49 -18.36 1.68
N ILE A 89 13.02 -19.30 2.45
CA ILE A 89 13.10 -20.72 2.07
C ILE A 89 11.88 -21.43 2.64
N ASN A 90 11.18 -22.19 1.80
CA ASN A 90 10.01 -22.96 2.25
C ASN A 90 10.41 -24.09 3.22
N LYS A 91 9.45 -24.57 4.03
CA LYS A 91 9.69 -25.59 5.08
C LYS A 91 10.29 -26.90 4.55
N ASN A 92 10.11 -27.21 3.27
CA ASN A 92 10.58 -28.45 2.63
C ASN A 92 11.94 -28.27 1.91
N TYR A 93 12.55 -27.09 1.99
CA TYR A 93 13.85 -26.77 1.39
C TYR A 93 13.93 -26.93 -0.13
N SER A 94 12.77 -26.93 -0.80
CA SER A 94 12.70 -27.16 -2.25
C SER A 94 12.67 -25.86 -3.06
N GLN A 95 12.31 -24.74 -2.43
CA GLN A 95 12.13 -23.46 -3.10
C GLN A 95 12.54 -22.30 -2.19
N ALA A 96 13.09 -21.26 -2.80
CA ALA A 96 13.37 -19.98 -2.17
C ALA A 96 12.72 -18.87 -3.00
N ASN A 97 12.02 -17.96 -2.34
CA ASN A 97 11.38 -16.81 -2.98
C ASN A 97 12.03 -15.52 -2.49
N LEU A 98 12.33 -14.61 -3.41
CA LEU A 98 12.76 -13.26 -3.05
C LEU A 98 11.61 -12.53 -2.36
N ARG A 99 11.79 -12.21 -1.09
CA ARG A 99 10.77 -11.57 -0.27
C ARG A 99 10.92 -10.06 -0.22
N MET A 100 12.16 -9.59 -0.23
CA MET A 100 12.47 -8.17 -0.13
C MET A 100 13.86 -7.87 -0.67
N THR A 101 14.05 -6.65 -1.12
CA THR A 101 15.30 -6.10 -1.65
C THR A 101 15.71 -4.89 -0.84
N ARG A 102 17.01 -4.68 -0.68
CA ARG A 102 17.54 -3.55 0.07
C ARG A 102 17.17 -2.25 -0.64
N LEU A 103 16.69 -1.29 0.14
CA LEU A 103 16.43 0.08 -0.30
C LEU A 103 17.68 0.92 -0.03
N PRO A 104 18.32 1.49 -1.07
CA PRO A 104 19.32 2.52 -0.88
C PRO A 104 18.78 3.69 -0.06
N GLU A 105 19.44 4.03 1.04
CA GLU A 105 19.12 5.14 1.94
C GLU A 105 19.71 6.46 1.40
N LEU A 106 19.25 6.85 0.21
CA LEU A 106 19.68 8.07 -0.46
C LEU A 106 19.10 9.28 0.27
N HIS A 107 19.98 10.18 0.69
CA HIS A 107 19.62 11.35 1.50
C HIS A 107 18.94 12.45 0.67
N ASP A 108 19.24 12.51 -0.63
CA ASP A 108 18.64 13.47 -1.55
C ASP A 108 17.63 12.75 -2.45
N ALA A 109 16.35 13.04 -2.25
CA ALA A 109 15.30 12.63 -3.17
C ALA A 109 15.46 13.34 -4.53
N PRO A 110 15.26 12.66 -5.66
CA PRO A 110 15.11 13.34 -6.94
C PRO A 110 13.99 14.37 -6.87
N LEU A 111 14.15 15.52 -7.52
CA LEU A 111 13.09 16.53 -7.60
C LEU A 111 11.81 15.92 -8.16
N HIS A 112 10.69 16.04 -7.43
CA HIS A 112 9.43 15.44 -7.81
C HIS A 112 8.19 16.29 -7.53
N ALA A 113 7.08 15.93 -8.18
CA ALA A 113 5.77 16.55 -8.04
C ALA A 113 4.78 15.70 -7.22
N PHE A 114 5.16 14.50 -6.77
CA PHE A 114 4.33 13.70 -5.86
C PHE A 114 4.04 14.46 -4.57
N SER A 115 2.83 14.28 -4.04
CA SER A 115 2.38 14.91 -2.79
C SER A 115 1.73 13.88 -1.89
N GLU A 116 1.82 14.07 -0.58
CA GLU A 116 1.11 13.26 0.40
C GLU A 116 -0.40 13.52 0.38
N GLY A 117 -1.18 12.55 0.86
CA GLY A 117 -2.63 12.65 0.97
C GLY A 117 -3.36 11.40 0.51
N THR A 118 -4.68 11.51 0.45
CA THR A 118 -5.58 10.45 0.00
C THR A 118 -6.03 10.68 -1.43
N TRP A 119 -6.19 9.58 -2.18
CA TRP A 119 -6.52 9.56 -3.59
C TRP A 119 -7.65 8.57 -3.83
N LEU A 120 -8.68 9.00 -4.56
CA LEU A 120 -9.85 8.17 -4.89
C LEU A 120 -9.91 7.88 -6.41
N PRO A 121 -10.19 6.64 -6.84
CA PRO A 121 -10.31 6.32 -8.26
C PRO A 121 -11.45 7.06 -8.98
N GLU A 122 -11.15 7.79 -10.05
CA GLU A 122 -12.10 8.53 -10.90
C GLU A 122 -12.45 7.79 -12.22
N ASN A 123 -12.05 6.53 -12.33
CA ASN A 123 -12.33 5.68 -13.49
C ASN A 123 -12.94 4.32 -13.12
N LEU A 124 -13.83 4.30 -12.12
CA LEU A 124 -14.54 3.08 -11.71
C LEU A 124 -15.62 2.72 -12.73
N SER A 125 -15.78 1.44 -13.02
CA SER A 125 -16.94 0.90 -13.73
C SER A 125 -18.13 0.71 -12.78
N SER A 126 -19.34 0.75 -13.32
CA SER A 126 -20.55 0.40 -12.56
C SER A 126 -20.47 -1.02 -11.96
N SER A 127 -19.68 -1.91 -12.56
CA SER A 127 -19.50 -3.31 -12.18
C SER A 127 -18.25 -3.62 -11.34
N ASP A 128 -17.41 -2.62 -11.02
CA ASP A 128 -16.19 -2.86 -10.25
C ASP A 128 -16.51 -3.34 -8.83
N LEU A 129 -16.06 -4.55 -8.50
CA LEU A 129 -16.38 -5.18 -7.21
C LEU A 129 -15.65 -4.51 -6.03
N ILE A 130 -14.51 -3.88 -6.30
CA ILE A 130 -13.62 -3.36 -5.27
C ILE A 130 -13.32 -1.90 -5.59
N MET A 131 -13.57 -1.04 -4.61
CA MET A 131 -13.12 0.35 -4.60
C MET A 131 -12.19 0.51 -3.40
N LEU A 132 -10.99 1.03 -3.66
CA LEU A 132 -9.95 1.23 -2.66
C LEU A 132 -9.52 2.70 -2.65
N PRO A 133 -9.53 3.37 -1.49
CA PRO A 133 -8.77 4.59 -1.31
C PRO A 133 -7.26 4.26 -1.33
N PHE A 134 -6.48 5.15 -1.90
CA PHE A 134 -5.02 5.07 -1.89
C PHE A 134 -4.45 6.23 -1.08
N HIS A 135 -3.47 5.95 -0.22
CA HIS A 135 -2.78 6.95 0.56
C HIS A 135 -1.32 7.04 0.14
N THR A 136 -0.81 8.24 0.02
CA THR A 136 0.60 8.50 -0.29
C THR A 136 1.26 9.22 0.87
N ALA A 137 2.47 8.80 1.23
CA ALA A 137 3.29 9.43 2.27
C ALA A 137 4.77 9.41 1.89
N PHE A 138 5.54 10.30 2.50
CA PHE A 138 7.01 10.28 2.49
C PHE A 138 7.53 9.95 3.88
N TRP A 139 8.64 9.23 3.94
CA TRP A 139 9.30 8.92 5.21
C TRP A 139 10.65 9.61 5.26
N ASP A 140 10.93 10.30 6.36
CA ASP A 140 12.19 11.05 6.53
C ASP A 140 13.44 10.17 6.37
N ALA A 141 13.36 8.90 6.78
CA ALA A 141 14.47 7.94 6.63
C ALA A 141 14.66 7.44 5.19
N LEU A 142 13.66 7.62 4.32
CA LEU A 142 13.62 7.12 2.95
C LEU A 142 13.01 8.19 2.01
N PRO A 143 13.60 9.40 1.94
CA PRO A 143 12.98 10.53 1.23
C PRO A 143 12.90 10.30 -0.30
N SER A 144 13.75 9.41 -0.83
CA SER A 144 13.75 9.01 -2.24
C SER A 144 12.61 8.05 -2.63
N TYR A 145 11.71 7.73 -1.72
CA TYR A 145 10.63 6.76 -1.93
C TYR A 145 9.28 7.37 -1.62
N LEU A 146 8.34 7.15 -2.53
CA LEU A 146 6.92 7.36 -2.29
C LEU A 146 6.35 6.08 -1.67
N VAL A 147 5.77 6.18 -0.48
CA VAL A 147 5.04 5.07 0.13
C VAL A 147 3.59 5.17 -0.28
N VAL A 148 3.05 4.10 -0.88
CA VAL A 148 1.64 4.00 -1.25
C VAL A 148 0.97 2.93 -0.39
N THR A 149 -0.14 3.28 0.23
CA THR A 149 -0.92 2.41 1.11
C THR A 149 -2.36 2.26 0.62
N TRP A 150 -2.84 1.02 0.57
CA TRP A 150 -4.27 0.69 0.41
C TRP A 150 -4.65 -0.44 1.39
N GLU A 151 -3.95 -1.57 1.31
CA GLU A 151 -3.97 -2.65 2.29
C GLU A 151 -2.60 -2.83 2.96
N SER A 152 -1.55 -2.57 2.20
CA SER A 152 -0.14 -2.64 2.62
C SER A 152 0.59 -1.39 2.19
N SER A 153 1.64 -1.02 2.92
CA SER A 153 2.44 0.17 2.66
C SER A 153 3.63 -0.19 1.77
N ILE A 154 3.47 -0.04 0.46
CA ILE A 154 4.47 -0.43 -0.53
C ILE A 154 5.33 0.79 -0.91
N PRO A 155 6.66 0.71 -0.80
CA PRO A 155 7.56 1.75 -1.27
C PRO A 155 7.77 1.68 -2.78
N TYR A 156 7.82 2.85 -3.41
CA TYR A 156 8.19 3.03 -4.81
C TYR A 156 9.34 4.02 -4.91
N ALA A 157 10.44 3.63 -5.55
CA ALA A 157 11.60 4.51 -5.73
C ALA A 157 11.23 5.62 -6.73
N ILE A 158 11.44 6.87 -6.34
CA ILE A 158 11.19 8.01 -7.22
C ILE A 158 12.30 8.07 -8.26
N THR A 159 11.94 8.09 -9.55
CA THR A 159 12.92 8.06 -10.66
C THR A 159 12.95 9.35 -11.45
N SER A 160 11.90 10.17 -11.35
CA SER A 160 11.80 11.47 -12.01
C SER A 160 10.68 12.31 -11.40
N ALA A 161 10.40 13.46 -12.02
CA ALA A 161 9.38 14.39 -11.55
C ALA A 161 7.98 13.77 -11.37
N SER A 162 7.66 12.76 -12.19
CA SER A 162 6.32 12.18 -12.29
C SER A 162 6.30 10.65 -12.35
N SER A 163 7.43 9.97 -12.15
CA SER A 163 7.50 8.50 -12.30
C SER A 163 8.24 7.86 -11.14
N THR A 164 7.87 6.62 -10.86
CA THR A 164 8.54 5.75 -9.89
C THR A 164 8.93 4.41 -10.52
N SER A 165 9.69 3.62 -9.78
CA SER A 165 9.93 2.20 -10.08
C SER A 165 9.62 1.34 -8.86
N MET A 166 9.13 0.13 -9.12
CA MET A 166 8.95 -0.90 -8.09
C MET A 166 10.28 -1.25 -7.46
N VAL A 167 10.33 -1.33 -6.13
CA VAL A 167 11.54 -1.74 -5.40
C VAL A 167 11.76 -3.25 -5.46
N LEU A 168 10.69 -4.03 -5.70
CA LEU A 168 10.71 -5.49 -5.80
C LEU A 168 10.01 -5.93 -7.11
N PRO A 169 10.63 -5.70 -8.29
CA PRO A 169 10.01 -5.97 -9.59
C PRO A 169 9.78 -7.46 -9.87
N ALA A 170 10.35 -8.35 -9.06
CA ALA A 170 10.11 -9.79 -9.16
C ALA A 170 8.69 -10.21 -8.72
N VAL A 171 7.98 -9.37 -7.97
CA VAL A 171 6.59 -9.62 -7.59
C VAL A 171 5.67 -9.14 -8.71
N ARG A 172 4.94 -10.09 -9.30
CA ARG A 172 4.10 -9.88 -10.49
C ARG A 172 2.97 -8.87 -10.27
N ASP A 173 2.40 -8.82 -9.07
CA ASP A 173 1.11 -8.16 -8.81
C ASP A 173 1.28 -6.75 -8.19
N GLN A 174 2.47 -6.14 -8.29
CA GLN A 174 2.68 -4.74 -7.90
C GLN A 174 2.19 -3.76 -8.98
N MET A 175 1.50 -2.70 -8.56
CA MET A 175 0.96 -1.69 -9.46
C MET A 175 2.01 -0.64 -9.81
N THR A 176 2.09 -0.22 -11.07
CA THR A 176 2.96 0.90 -11.46
C THR A 176 2.43 2.23 -10.91
N VAL A 177 3.29 3.10 -10.38
CA VAL A 177 2.88 4.41 -9.83
C VAL A 177 3.50 5.55 -10.63
N ARG A 178 2.68 6.50 -11.07
CA ARG A 178 3.13 7.71 -11.78
C ARG A 178 2.12 8.83 -11.67
N LEU A 179 2.53 10.06 -11.94
CA LEU A 179 1.62 11.18 -12.17
C LEU A 179 1.32 11.32 -13.66
N ALA A 180 0.04 11.55 -13.98
CA ALA A 180 -0.38 12.02 -15.29
C ALA A 180 -0.09 13.53 -15.44
N ALA A 181 -0.20 14.05 -16.66
CA ALA A 181 0.12 15.45 -16.97
C ALA A 181 -0.79 16.47 -16.26
N ASP A 182 -1.98 16.04 -15.83
CA ASP A 182 -2.97 16.80 -15.06
C ASP A 182 -2.90 16.52 -13.56
N ASN A 183 -1.76 16.02 -13.08
CA ASN A 183 -1.48 15.69 -11.67
C ASN A 183 -2.38 14.59 -11.07
N ARG A 184 -3.09 13.81 -11.89
CA ARG A 184 -3.77 12.60 -11.40
C ARG A 184 -2.76 11.51 -11.08
N LEU A 185 -2.96 10.84 -9.94
CA LEU A 185 -2.14 9.70 -9.56
C LEU A 185 -2.63 8.47 -10.36
N MET A 186 -1.71 7.84 -11.06
CA MET A 186 -1.95 6.60 -11.79
C MET A 186 -1.36 5.44 -10.97
N LEU A 187 -2.20 4.49 -10.60
CA LEU A 187 -1.87 3.27 -9.85
C LEU A 187 -2.31 2.05 -10.67
N GLY A 188 -1.39 1.49 -11.46
CA GLY A 188 -1.73 0.49 -12.45
C GLY A 188 -2.76 1.04 -13.45
N ALA A 189 -3.96 0.46 -13.45
CA ALA A 189 -5.08 0.91 -14.27
C ALA A 189 -5.95 2.00 -13.60
N TYR A 190 -5.80 2.23 -12.29
CA TYR A 190 -6.55 3.25 -11.59
C TYR A 190 -5.99 4.63 -11.91
N ARG A 191 -6.91 5.55 -12.20
CA ARG A 191 -6.64 6.98 -12.31
C ARG A 191 -7.34 7.64 -11.14
N CYS A 192 -6.58 8.34 -10.30
CA CYS A 192 -7.07 8.81 -9.02
C CYS A 192 -7.00 10.33 -8.91
N ILE A 193 -8.04 10.91 -8.31
CA ILE A 193 -8.12 12.31 -7.91
C ILE A 193 -7.71 12.46 -6.45
N LYS A 194 -6.97 13.52 -6.13
CA LYS A 194 -6.64 13.84 -4.74
C LYS A 194 -7.88 14.33 -4.02
N THR A 195 -8.10 13.90 -2.78
CA THR A 195 -9.29 14.25 -2.02
C THR A 195 -9.47 15.77 -1.82
N ASP A 196 -8.35 16.50 -1.70
CA ASP A 196 -8.33 17.96 -1.56
C ASP A 196 -8.88 18.69 -2.80
N ASP A 197 -8.86 18.03 -3.97
CA ASP A 197 -9.35 18.58 -5.24
C ASP A 197 -10.83 18.21 -5.50
N ILE A 198 -11.47 17.42 -4.63
CA ILE A 198 -12.85 16.98 -4.82
C ILE A 198 -13.81 18.08 -4.38
N ALA A 199 -14.62 18.56 -5.33
CA ALA A 199 -15.63 19.58 -5.10
C ALA A 199 -16.70 19.11 -4.08
N PRO A 200 -17.22 20.03 -3.23
CA PRO A 200 -18.32 19.71 -2.33
C PRO A 200 -19.60 19.40 -3.11
N LEU A 201 -20.42 18.49 -2.56
CA LEU A 201 -21.74 18.20 -3.09
C LEU A 201 -22.67 19.39 -2.87
N ILE A 202 -23.30 19.87 -3.95
CA ILE A 202 -24.26 20.97 -3.90
C ILE A 202 -25.68 20.40 -3.97
N ASN A 203 -26.58 20.89 -3.11
CA ASN A 203 -27.98 20.44 -3.10
C ASN A 203 -28.66 20.70 -4.46
N GLY A 204 -29.24 19.65 -5.07
CA GLY A 204 -29.92 19.73 -6.36
C GLY A 204 -28.98 19.84 -7.56
N GLU A 205 -27.67 19.61 -7.38
CA GLU A 205 -26.70 19.58 -8.48
C GLU A 205 -27.07 18.49 -9.50
N ARG A 206 -26.83 18.77 -10.79
CA ARG A 206 -26.86 17.74 -11.83
C ARG A 206 -25.46 17.18 -11.99
N ILE A 207 -25.29 15.89 -11.68
CA ILE A 207 -24.00 15.21 -11.78
C ILE A 207 -24.05 14.28 -12.98
N GLU A 208 -23.23 14.56 -13.99
CA GLU A 208 -23.12 13.77 -15.21
C GLU A 208 -21.98 12.76 -15.08
N ALA A 209 -22.29 11.47 -15.19
CA ALA A 209 -21.30 10.38 -15.19
C ALA A 209 -21.38 9.56 -16.48
N GLY A 210 -20.31 8.87 -16.83
CA GLY A 210 -20.21 8.11 -18.09
C GLY A 210 -19.91 8.97 -19.33
N VAL A 211 -19.64 10.26 -19.14
CA VAL A 211 -19.18 11.20 -20.18
C VAL A 211 -17.78 11.68 -19.78
N GLY A 212 -16.74 11.23 -20.47
CA GLY A 212 -15.35 11.62 -20.20
C GLY A 212 -14.74 10.94 -18.96
N THR A 213 -15.48 10.82 -17.86
CA THR A 213 -15.12 10.00 -16.69
C THR A 213 -16.27 9.07 -16.32
N SER A 214 -15.95 7.84 -15.92
CA SER A 214 -16.95 6.85 -15.51
C SER A 214 -17.40 7.02 -14.07
N SER A 215 -16.58 7.68 -13.24
CA SER A 215 -16.96 8.08 -11.88
C SER A 215 -16.71 9.57 -11.63
N VAL A 216 -17.60 10.17 -10.84
CA VAL A 216 -17.52 11.56 -10.40
C VAL A 216 -17.67 11.60 -8.88
N TRP A 217 -16.66 12.17 -8.21
CA TRP A 217 -16.69 12.32 -6.76
C TRP A 217 -17.24 13.68 -6.33
N ARG A 218 -17.93 13.69 -5.19
CA ARG A 218 -18.26 14.89 -4.41
C ARG A 218 -17.94 14.66 -2.94
N SER A 219 -17.50 15.71 -2.25
CA SER A 219 -17.27 15.66 -0.81
C SER A 219 -18.54 16.10 -0.05
N MET A 220 -18.82 15.46 1.08
CA MET A 220 -19.84 15.89 2.03
C MET A 220 -19.11 16.38 3.29
N GLN A 221 -19.23 17.68 3.59
CA GLN A 221 -18.44 18.30 4.67
C GLN A 221 -19.09 18.21 6.05
N SER A 222 -20.40 17.98 6.09
CA SER A 222 -21.18 17.93 7.33
C SER A 222 -22.15 16.76 7.29
N HIS A 223 -22.52 16.30 8.48
CA HIS A 223 -23.63 15.38 8.68
C HIS A 223 -24.88 15.81 7.92
N GLY A 224 -25.49 14.91 7.14
CA GLY A 224 -26.68 15.19 6.36
C GLY A 224 -27.33 13.95 5.75
N MET A 225 -28.53 14.12 5.20
CA MET A 225 -29.27 13.06 4.54
C MET A 225 -29.14 13.18 3.02
N LEU A 226 -28.43 12.27 2.39
CA LEU A 226 -28.34 12.18 0.94
C LEU A 226 -29.55 11.42 0.39
N SER A 227 -30.36 12.05 -0.46
CA SER A 227 -31.36 11.35 -1.27
C SER A 227 -31.01 11.48 -2.75
N CYS A 228 -31.02 10.38 -3.49
CA CYS A 228 -30.79 10.38 -4.93
C CYS A 228 -31.48 9.18 -5.55
N GLU A 229 -32.32 9.41 -6.56
CA GLU A 229 -32.77 8.33 -7.43
C GLU A 229 -31.57 7.87 -8.28
N ILE A 230 -31.23 6.59 -8.21
CA ILE A 230 -30.14 6.01 -8.99
C ILE A 230 -30.68 5.69 -10.39
N PRO A 231 -30.23 6.38 -11.45
CA PRO A 231 -30.70 6.12 -12.80
C PRO A 231 -30.29 4.69 -13.24
N PRO A 232 -31.00 4.09 -14.22
CA PRO A 232 -30.62 2.79 -14.77
C PRO A 232 -29.16 2.77 -15.26
N GLY A 233 -28.39 1.77 -14.82
CA GLY A 233 -26.96 1.67 -15.12
C GLY A 233 -26.05 2.57 -14.29
N GLY A 234 -26.63 3.36 -13.37
CA GLY A 234 -25.90 4.13 -12.38
C GLY A 234 -25.58 3.32 -11.12
N ARG A 235 -24.56 3.76 -10.40
CA ARG A 235 -24.17 3.26 -9.07
C ARG A 235 -23.75 4.43 -8.19
N ILE A 236 -24.03 4.31 -6.90
CA ILE A 236 -23.55 5.24 -5.87
C ILE A 236 -22.70 4.47 -4.86
N ILE A 237 -21.54 5.01 -4.54
CA ILE A 237 -20.72 4.59 -3.40
C ILE A 237 -20.61 5.76 -2.43
N VAL A 238 -20.80 5.51 -1.13
CA VAL A 238 -20.59 6.49 -0.06
C VAL A 238 -19.43 6.01 0.81
N LEU A 239 -18.52 6.94 1.06
CA LEU A 239 -17.40 6.79 1.97
C LEU A 239 -17.59 7.69 3.17
N GLY A 240 -17.28 7.17 4.36
CA GLY A 240 -17.13 7.96 5.57
C GLY A 240 -15.92 8.89 5.51
N SER A 241 -15.78 9.74 6.53
CA SER A 241 -14.63 10.64 6.70
C SER A 241 -13.30 9.89 6.91
N ASP A 242 -13.36 8.64 7.33
CA ASP A 242 -12.25 7.69 7.46
C ASP A 242 -11.99 6.88 6.17
N TYR A 243 -12.71 7.19 5.09
CA TYR A 243 -12.67 6.49 3.80
C TYR A 243 -13.21 5.06 3.82
N ALA A 244 -13.86 4.63 4.91
CA ALA A 244 -14.55 3.34 4.94
C ALA A 244 -15.80 3.38 4.05
N ASN A 245 -16.05 2.30 3.31
CA ASN A 245 -17.27 2.16 2.51
C ASN A 245 -18.47 1.96 3.45
N THR A 246 -19.34 2.97 3.52
CA THR A 246 -20.54 2.95 4.37
C THR A 246 -21.78 2.52 3.59
N TYR A 247 -21.78 2.70 2.28
CA TYR A 247 -22.85 2.28 1.40
C TYR A 247 -22.37 2.08 -0.04
N ASP A 248 -22.86 1.04 -0.69
CA ASP A 248 -22.62 0.77 -2.10
C ASP A 248 -23.86 0.16 -2.73
N SER A 249 -24.44 0.84 -3.72
CA SER A 249 -25.67 0.39 -4.37
C SER A 249 -25.49 -0.90 -5.17
N LEU A 250 -24.26 -1.31 -5.49
CA LEU A 250 -24.01 -2.59 -6.16
C LEU A 250 -24.40 -3.79 -5.28
N TYR A 251 -24.26 -3.64 -3.95
CA TYR A 251 -24.51 -4.70 -2.98
C TYR A 251 -25.84 -4.53 -2.23
N ALA A 252 -26.62 -3.50 -2.58
CA ALA A 252 -27.90 -3.22 -1.94
C ALA A 252 -29.04 -3.94 -2.68
N ASP A 253 -29.75 -4.84 -1.98
CA ASP A 253 -30.96 -5.49 -2.51
C ASP A 253 -32.08 -4.48 -2.81
N SER A 254 -32.10 -3.36 -2.08
CA SER A 254 -33.01 -2.24 -2.29
C SER A 254 -32.34 -0.95 -1.80
N PRO A 255 -32.02 0.00 -2.71
CA PRO A 255 -31.41 1.26 -2.30
C PRO A 255 -32.37 2.05 -1.40
N PRO A 256 -31.91 2.59 -0.26
CA PRO A 256 -32.76 3.35 0.63
C PRO A 256 -33.19 4.68 -0.02
N SER A 257 -34.35 5.21 0.39
CA SER A 257 -34.85 6.50 -0.09
C SER A 257 -33.93 7.67 0.30
N SER A 258 -33.17 7.51 1.38
CA SER A 258 -32.15 8.45 1.84
C SER A 258 -31.07 7.72 2.64
N LEU A 259 -29.85 8.26 2.58
CA LEU A 259 -28.65 7.76 3.24
C LEU A 259 -28.20 8.78 4.27
N ASP A 260 -27.97 8.34 5.50
CA ASP A 260 -27.35 9.16 6.53
C ASP A 260 -25.84 9.18 6.29
N VAL A 261 -25.25 10.37 6.12
CA VAL A 261 -23.84 10.54 5.77
C VAL A 261 -23.20 11.53 6.73
N ASP A 262 -22.31 11.04 7.58
CA ASP A 262 -21.53 11.85 8.54
C ASP A 262 -20.22 12.35 7.91
N GLY A 263 -20.37 13.17 6.88
CA GLY A 263 -19.28 13.63 6.04
C GLY A 263 -18.60 12.53 5.20
N GLY A 264 -17.54 12.90 4.49
CA GLY A 264 -16.78 11.99 3.62
C GLY A 264 -17.01 12.26 2.13
N TYR A 265 -17.25 11.21 1.34
CA TYR A 265 -17.26 11.31 -0.12
C TYR A 265 -18.34 10.44 -0.76
N VAL A 266 -18.91 10.91 -1.87
CA VAL A 266 -19.90 10.20 -2.66
C VAL A 266 -19.40 10.08 -4.08
N ALA A 267 -19.33 8.86 -4.62
CA ALA A 267 -19.08 8.60 -6.02
C ALA A 267 -20.40 8.35 -6.75
N PHE A 268 -20.57 9.03 -7.87
CA PHE A 268 -21.62 8.80 -8.86
C PHE A 268 -20.98 8.12 -10.07
N ILE A 269 -21.39 6.89 -10.37
CA ILE A 269 -20.68 6.00 -11.30
C ILE A 269 -21.64 5.53 -12.40
N ALA A 270 -21.18 5.54 -13.65
CA ALA A 270 -21.89 4.93 -14.78
C ALA A 270 -20.94 4.61 -15.94
N ASP A 271 -21.19 3.50 -16.63
CA ASP A 271 -20.44 3.11 -17.84
C ASP A 271 -20.95 3.81 -19.11
N ALA A 272 -22.18 4.34 -19.06
CA ALA A 272 -22.81 5.11 -20.13
C ALA A 272 -23.32 6.46 -19.59
N PRO A 273 -23.51 7.47 -20.44
CA PRO A 273 -23.98 8.80 -20.02
C PRO A 273 -25.29 8.74 -19.23
N VAL A 274 -25.25 9.15 -17.96
CA VAL A 274 -26.41 9.31 -17.08
C VAL A 274 -26.29 10.57 -16.24
N VAL A 275 -27.42 11.01 -15.69
CA VAL A 275 -27.49 12.18 -14.82
C VAL A 275 -28.06 11.77 -13.46
N PHE A 276 -27.32 12.06 -12.41
CA PHE A 276 -27.78 11.97 -11.03
C PHE A 276 -28.28 13.34 -10.56
N GLN A 277 -29.31 13.32 -9.69
CA GLN A 277 -29.88 14.53 -9.09
C GLN A 277 -29.98 14.37 -7.56
N PRO A 278 -28.84 14.40 -6.85
CA PRO A 278 -28.83 14.28 -5.40
C PRO A 278 -29.47 15.51 -4.72
N SER A 279 -30.10 15.27 -3.58
CA SER A 279 -30.58 16.28 -2.64
C SER A 279 -30.04 16.02 -1.23
N LEU A 280 -29.78 17.10 -0.49
CA LEU A 280 -29.25 17.13 0.88
C LEU A 280 -30.29 17.61 1.90
#